data_AF-A0A845WPB8-F1
#
_entry.id   AF-A0A845WPB8-F1
#
_cell.length_a   1.000
_cell.length_b   1.000
_cell.length_c   1.000
_cell.angle_alpha   90.00
_cell.angle_beta   90.00
_cell.angle_gamma   90.00
#
_symmetry.space_group_name_H-M   'P 1'
#
loop_
_entity.id
_entity.type
_entity.pdbx_description
1 polymer ?
#
loop_
_entity_poly.entity_id
_entity_poly.type
_entity_poly.pdbx_seq_one_letter_code
_entity_poly.pdbx_strand_id
1 'polypeptide(L)'
;MKIATKLLGLLIFSSFAILLGGGITWIELSKLATEIGKIAEEDLPLIQHMTEMQESQLAQAVNFERAFRFNYRYAESATARNTLNQARGEFNRRDGLVHDALIKVDNIVKREIKKALSKEQKEGWSDFKSELDSYNTMHDRYGDKSQQAFRLIVSNQPDQAELAAERMQESREELKAEMRSLLRRAITLSQNSANIAKENQQRTINIVLIAFILIIGATLGFGIFVTRDIVNSLNKAVDIAEEVSAGNLSTKVEITSTDEIGQLLASLKKMTENLNSLIYKVQQSGIQMTSSTTQIAASGKQLEATMTEQLASTNEVTTTAQEIANTSGQLVQTMEQVAQLSQITADSASHGQQDLMRMETTMRHLANATSSISGKLGVMNEKAN
;
A
#
# COMPACT_ATOMS: atom_id res chain seq x y z
N MET A 1 -4.75 -10.98 5.33
CA MET A 1 -4.66 -9.63 5.95
C MET A 1 -4.91 -8.63 4.85
N LYS A 2 -5.75 -7.62 5.07
CA LYS A 2 -6.11 -6.66 4.02
C LYS A 2 -4.88 -6.03 3.36
N ILE A 3 -4.94 -5.79 2.05
CA ILE A 3 -3.83 -5.15 1.31
C ILE A 3 -3.51 -3.79 1.95
N ALA A 4 -4.56 -3.02 2.28
CA ALA A 4 -4.42 -1.76 2.98
C ALA A 4 -3.67 -1.91 4.32
N THR A 5 -3.96 -2.96 5.10
CA THR A 5 -3.28 -3.20 6.38
C THR A 5 -1.82 -3.63 6.19
N LYS A 6 -1.50 -4.39 5.14
CA LYS A 6 -0.10 -4.74 4.81
C LYS A 6 0.71 -3.51 4.41
N LEU A 7 0.15 -2.65 3.56
CA LEU A 7 0.79 -1.39 3.14
C LEU A 7 0.94 -0.42 4.31
N LEU A 8 -0.08 -0.28 5.15
CA LEU A 8 -0.02 0.55 6.35
C LEU A 8 0.99 0.00 7.36
N GLY A 9 1.09 -1.33 7.48
CA GLY A 9 2.13 -1.99 8.26
C GLY A 9 3.54 -1.69 7.75
N LEU A 10 3.75 -1.67 6.43
CA LEU A 10 5.01 -1.27 5.81
C LEU A 10 5.37 0.20 6.10
N LEU A 11 4.39 1.10 5.98
CA LEU A 11 4.59 2.52 6.32
C LEU A 11 4.95 2.70 7.81
N ILE A 12 4.18 2.08 8.71
CA ILE A 12 4.47 2.13 10.15
C ILE A 12 5.86 1.56 10.45
N PHE A 13 6.19 0.41 9.86
CA PHE A 13 7.49 -0.21 10.04
C PHE A 13 8.63 0.70 9.56
N SER A 14 8.49 1.31 8.37
CA SER A 14 9.49 2.24 7.84
C SER A 14 9.65 3.48 8.71
N SER A 15 8.55 4.09 9.16
CA SER A 15 8.57 5.24 10.06
C SER A 15 9.20 4.89 11.41
N PHE A 16 8.89 3.72 11.97
CA PHE A 16 9.48 3.25 13.21
C PHE A 16 10.99 2.98 13.06
N ALA A 17 11.41 2.38 11.94
CA ALA A 17 12.82 2.14 11.66
C ALA A 17 13.61 3.46 11.51
N ILE A 18 13.03 4.46 10.84
CA ILE A 18 13.61 5.81 10.74
C ILE A 18 13.71 6.47 12.12
N LEU A 19 12.67 6.39 12.95
CA LEU A 19 12.68 6.94 14.31
C LEU A 19 13.74 6.28 15.19
N LEU A 20 13.90 4.95 15.11
CA LEU A 20 14.96 4.24 15.82
C LEU A 20 16.36 4.67 15.35
N GLY A 21 16.57 4.77 14.03
CA GLY A 21 17.84 5.26 13.48
C GLY A 21 18.16 6.69 13.89
N GLY A 22 17.15 7.57 13.85
CA GLY A 22 17.26 8.94 14.33
C GLY A 22 17.59 9.00 15.82
N GLY A 23 16.96 8.16 16.65
CA GLY A 23 17.23 8.06 18.08
C GLY A 23 18.66 7.61 18.39
N ILE A 24 19.16 6.58 17.71
CA ILE A 24 20.55 6.11 17.85
C ILE A 24 21.52 7.23 17.46
N THR A 25 21.27 7.88 16.32
CA THR A 25 22.11 8.97 15.82
C THR A 25 22.13 10.12 16.81
N TRP A 26 20.98 10.52 17.36
CA TRP A 26 20.86 11.57 18.35
C TRP A 26 21.65 11.26 19.62
N ILE A 27 21.52 10.05 20.16
CA ILE A 27 22.25 9.62 21.36
C ILE A 27 23.75 9.67 21.12
N GLU A 28 24.24 9.11 20.02
CA GLU A 28 25.67 9.08 19.72
C GLU A 28 26.24 10.49 19.46
N LEU A 29 25.50 11.34 18.73
CA LEU A 29 25.91 12.73 18.52
C LEU A 29 25.92 13.52 19.83
N SER A 30 24.98 13.26 20.74
CA SER A 30 24.91 13.94 22.05
C SER A 30 26.10 13.59 22.95
N LYS A 31 26.59 12.34 22.90
CA LYS A 31 27.80 11.92 23.62
C LYS A 31 29.02 12.66 23.07
N LEU A 32 29.18 12.66 21.75
CA LEU A 32 30.28 13.37 21.08
C LEU A 32 30.25 14.88 21.37
N ALA A 33 29.07 15.49 21.34
CA ALA A 33 28.89 16.91 21.67
C ALA A 33 29.28 17.21 23.12
N THR A 34 28.99 16.30 24.06
CA THR A 34 29.40 16.43 25.47
C THR A 34 30.91 16.35 25.63
N GLU A 35 31.57 15.43 24.91
CA GLU A 35 33.04 15.28 24.93
C GLU A 35 33.75 16.50 24.34
N ILE A 36 33.26 17.04 23.21
CA ILE A 36 33.78 18.27 22.61
C ILE A 36 33.50 19.49 23.52
N GLY A 37 32.30 19.55 24.10
CA GLY A 37 31.90 20.60 25.04
C GLY A 37 32.84 20.66 26.24
N LYS A 38 33.26 19.51 26.78
CA LYS A 38 34.26 19.45 27.85
C LYS A 38 35.56 20.17 27.49
N ILE A 39 36.09 19.92 26.30
CA ILE A 39 37.35 20.54 25.85
C ILE A 39 37.18 22.06 25.74
N ALA A 40 36.06 22.50 25.15
CA ALA A 40 35.80 23.91 24.88
C ALA A 40 35.49 24.73 26.15
N GLU A 41 34.72 24.16 27.07
CA GLU A 41 34.21 24.87 28.25
C GLU A 41 35.04 24.64 29.52
N GLU A 42 35.92 23.63 29.55
CA GLU A 42 36.68 23.26 30.73
C GLU A 42 38.19 23.25 30.47
N ASP A 43 38.66 22.46 29.50
CA ASP A 43 40.10 22.28 29.27
C ASP A 43 40.77 23.54 28.69
N LEU A 44 40.14 24.21 27.72
CA LEU A 44 40.66 25.45 27.12
C LEU A 44 40.73 26.61 28.13
N PRO A 45 39.66 26.94 28.88
CA PRO A 45 39.73 27.96 29.93
C PRO A 45 40.75 27.63 31.02
N LEU A 46 40.91 26.36 31.39
CA LEU A 46 41.94 25.92 32.34
C LEU A 46 43.34 26.31 31.84
N ILE A 47 43.69 25.91 30.61
CA ILE A 47 44.99 26.24 30.00
C ILE A 47 45.15 27.75 29.85
N GLN A 48 44.08 28.48 29.47
CA GLN A 48 44.11 29.93 29.35
C GLN A 48 44.47 30.59 30.68
N HIS A 49 43.79 30.26 31.78
CA HIS A 49 44.07 30.86 33.08
C HIS A 49 45.46 30.51 33.61
N MET A 50 45.93 29.28 33.37
CA MET A 50 47.30 28.90 33.72
C MET A 50 48.34 29.65 32.88
N THR A 51 48.02 29.96 31.62
CA THR A 51 48.86 30.81 30.76
C THR A 51 48.87 32.25 31.28
N GLU A 52 47.72 32.80 31.70
CA GLU A 52 47.62 34.12 32.35
C GLU A 52 48.46 34.20 33.63
N MET A 53 48.50 33.12 34.43
CA MET A 53 49.36 33.00 35.61
C MET A 53 50.85 33.01 35.22
N GLN A 54 51.25 32.19 34.23
CA GLN A 54 52.63 32.13 33.76
C GLN A 54 53.11 33.48 33.20
N GLU A 55 52.29 34.15 32.39
CA GLU A 55 52.59 35.46 31.82
C GLU A 55 52.74 36.53 32.91
N SER A 56 51.84 36.52 33.90
CA SER A 56 51.88 37.48 35.00
C SER A 56 53.11 37.27 35.89
N GLN A 57 53.47 36.02 36.20
CA GLN A 57 54.69 35.68 36.92
C GLN A 57 55.95 36.07 36.14
N LEU A 58 55.98 35.87 34.82
CA LEU A 58 57.09 36.29 33.97
C LEU A 58 57.24 37.81 33.99
N ALA A 59 56.13 38.55 33.87
CA ALA A 59 56.12 40.00 33.94
C ALA A 59 56.59 40.53 35.29
N GLN A 60 56.18 39.92 36.42
CA GLN A 60 56.67 40.23 37.76
C GLN A 60 58.20 40.14 37.81
N ALA A 61 58.75 39.01 37.37
CA ALA A 61 60.19 38.76 37.43
C ALA A 61 60.99 39.73 36.54
N VAL A 62 60.56 39.96 35.31
CA VAL A 62 61.24 40.87 34.37
C VAL A 62 61.18 42.32 34.87
N ASN A 63 60.03 42.77 35.39
CA ASN A 63 59.87 44.11 35.93
C ASN A 63 60.71 44.32 37.18
N PHE A 64 60.72 43.34 38.10
CA PHE A 64 61.58 43.37 39.27
C PHE A 64 63.05 43.47 38.86
N GLU A 65 63.54 42.56 38.00
CA GLU A 65 64.94 42.48 37.62
C GLU A 65 65.42 43.76 36.92
N ARG A 66 64.59 44.34 36.04
CA ARG A 66 64.87 45.62 35.39
C ARG A 66 64.97 46.77 36.40
N ALA A 67 64.03 46.84 37.35
CA ALA A 67 64.04 47.89 38.38
C ALA A 67 65.19 47.72 39.37
N PHE A 68 65.50 46.48 39.75
CA PHE A 68 66.61 46.12 40.61
C PHE A 68 67.94 46.57 40.00
N ARG A 69 68.23 46.16 38.76
CA ARG A 69 69.47 46.55 38.05
C ARG A 69 69.59 48.06 37.85
N PHE A 70 68.49 48.74 37.53
CA PHE A 70 68.47 50.19 37.37
C PHE A 70 68.74 50.92 38.69
N ASN A 71 68.09 50.48 39.77
CA ASN A 71 68.26 51.08 41.10
C ASN A 71 69.67 50.84 41.66
N TYR A 72 70.22 49.63 41.46
CA TYR A 72 71.59 49.30 41.86
C TYR A 72 72.63 50.21 41.17
N ARG A 73 72.43 50.54 39.88
CA ARG A 73 73.36 51.38 39.10
C ARG A 73 73.24 52.88 39.40
N TYR A 74 72.04 53.35 39.74
CA TYR A 74 71.74 54.78 39.92
C TYR A 74 71.17 55.05 41.31
N ALA A 75 71.76 54.40 42.32
CA ALA A 75 71.37 54.52 43.71
C ALA A 75 71.22 55.99 44.11
N GLU A 76 70.24 56.27 44.98
CA GLU A 76 69.92 57.62 45.48
C GLU A 76 69.28 58.61 44.50
N SER A 77 69.20 58.35 43.19
CA SER A 77 68.49 59.24 42.27
C SER A 77 66.96 59.18 42.45
N ALA A 78 66.29 60.33 42.32
CA ALA A 78 64.83 60.42 42.37
C ALA A 78 64.16 59.53 41.29
N THR A 79 64.78 59.44 40.11
CA THR A 79 64.33 58.60 39.00
C THR A 79 64.40 57.11 39.38
N ALA A 80 65.49 56.65 40.00
CA ALA A 80 65.64 55.26 40.44
C ALA A 80 64.61 54.85 41.50
N ARG A 81 64.27 55.76 42.44
CA ARG A 81 63.21 55.53 43.43
C ARG A 81 61.83 55.46 42.78
N ASN A 82 61.55 56.33 41.82
CA ASN A 82 60.27 56.31 41.09
C ASN A 82 60.10 55.01 40.28
N THR A 83 61.12 54.61 39.51
CA THR A 83 61.11 53.36 38.73
C THR A 83 60.92 52.14 39.63
N LEU A 84 61.54 52.11 40.82
CA LEU A 84 61.36 51.03 41.78
C LEU A 84 59.93 50.98 42.35
N ASN A 85 59.36 52.13 42.69
CA ASN A 85 57.98 52.22 43.16
C ASN A 85 56.98 51.78 42.10
N GLN A 86 57.20 52.18 40.84
CA GLN A 86 56.39 51.74 39.71
C GLN A 86 56.49 50.22 39.52
N ALA A 87 57.71 49.67 39.56
CA ALA A 87 57.92 48.23 39.46
C ALA A 87 57.27 47.43 40.60
N ARG A 88 57.30 47.96 41.83
CA ARG A 88 56.58 47.37 42.98
C ARG A 88 55.06 47.43 42.79
N GLY A 89 54.53 48.55 42.28
CA GLY A 89 53.11 48.68 41.96
C GLY A 89 52.65 47.68 40.90
N GLU A 90 53.41 47.56 39.80
CA GLU A 90 53.15 46.57 38.76
C GLU A 90 53.32 45.13 39.26
N PHE A 91 54.29 44.86 40.14
CA PHE A 91 54.44 43.55 40.77
C PHE A 91 53.18 43.16 41.54
N ASN A 92 52.67 44.06 42.40
CA ASN A 92 51.47 43.82 43.20
C ASN A 92 50.22 43.68 42.33
N ARG A 93 50.13 44.46 41.24
CA ARG A 93 49.03 44.31 40.27
C ARG A 93 49.05 42.93 39.63
N ARG A 94 50.22 42.46 39.20
CA ARG A 94 50.38 41.12 38.59
C ARG A 94 50.14 40.00 39.59
N ASP A 95 50.50 40.21 40.85
CA ASP A 95 50.21 39.30 41.96
C ASP A 95 48.70 39.07 42.10
N GLY A 96 47.92 40.16 42.09
CA GLY A 96 46.46 40.09 42.07
C GLY A 96 45.91 39.33 40.86
N LEU A 97 46.50 39.51 39.66
CA LEU A 97 46.08 38.76 38.46
C LEU A 97 46.38 37.26 38.57
N VAL A 98 47.52 36.88 39.16
CA VAL A 98 47.84 35.47 39.42
C VAL A 98 46.85 34.88 40.42
N HIS A 99 46.54 35.61 41.49
CA HIS A 99 45.55 35.20 42.49
C HIS A 99 44.15 34.99 41.88
N ASP A 100 43.68 35.94 41.07
CA ASP A 100 42.39 35.84 40.38
C ASP A 100 42.33 34.64 39.44
N ALA A 101 43.41 34.39 38.68
CA ALA A 101 43.50 33.24 37.79
C ALA A 101 43.57 31.92 38.57
N LEU A 102 44.29 31.88 39.70
CA LEU A 102 44.34 30.73 40.60
C LEU A 102 42.95 30.34 41.11
N ILE A 103 42.12 31.30 41.51
CA ILE A 103 40.74 31.05 41.93
C ILE A 103 39.94 30.41 40.79
N LYS A 104 40.09 30.89 39.55
CA LYS A 104 39.39 30.33 38.39
C LYS A 104 39.85 28.90 38.10
N VAL A 105 41.16 28.64 38.13
CA VAL A 105 41.74 27.30 37.97
C VAL A 105 41.24 26.35 39.07
N ASP A 106 41.29 26.78 40.33
CA ASP A 106 40.82 26.00 41.49
C ASP A 106 39.34 25.63 41.37
N ASN A 107 38.50 26.57 40.91
CA ASN A 107 37.08 26.31 40.68
C ASN A 107 36.83 25.27 39.57
N ILE A 108 37.60 25.32 38.48
CA ILE A 108 37.53 24.30 37.40
C ILE A 108 37.94 22.95 37.97
N VAL A 109 39.08 22.86 38.66
CA VAL A 109 39.60 21.61 39.25
C VAL A 109 38.60 21.01 40.25
N LYS A 110 38.03 21.82 41.14
CA LYS A 110 36.99 21.37 42.09
C LYS A 110 35.75 20.84 41.39
N ARG A 111 35.35 21.45 40.28
CA ARG A 111 34.20 20.98 39.47
C ARG A 111 34.51 19.64 38.82
N GLU A 112 35.71 19.48 38.27
CA GLU A 112 36.16 18.23 37.66
C GLU A 112 36.27 17.08 38.66
N ILE A 113 36.78 17.33 39.87
CA ILE A 113 36.80 16.33 40.96
C ILE A 113 35.38 15.85 41.30
N LYS A 114 34.38 16.75 41.27
CA LYS A 114 32.98 16.41 41.56
C LYS A 114 32.32 15.64 40.42
N LYS A 115 32.67 15.94 39.16
CA LYS A 115 32.14 15.29 37.97
C LYS A 115 32.81 13.95 37.66
N ALA A 116 34.01 13.70 38.21
CA ALA A 116 34.76 12.48 37.96
C ALA A 116 33.93 11.22 38.27
N LEU A 117 33.73 10.38 37.25
CA LEU A 117 32.94 9.16 37.35
C LEU A 117 33.81 7.95 37.74
N SER A 118 35.10 7.98 37.39
CA SER A 118 36.06 6.92 37.74
C SER A 118 36.97 7.31 38.90
N LYS A 119 37.45 6.30 39.65
CA LYS A 119 38.44 6.49 40.72
C LYS A 119 39.72 7.15 40.19
N GLU A 120 40.18 6.68 39.03
CA GLU A 120 41.37 7.19 38.35
C GLU A 120 41.24 8.67 37.95
N GLN A 121 40.08 9.08 37.39
CA GLN A 121 39.82 10.49 37.09
C GLN A 121 39.84 11.35 38.34
N LYS A 122 39.23 10.85 39.44
CA LYS A 122 39.18 11.57 40.70
C LYS A 122 40.56 11.71 41.33
N GLU A 123 41.38 10.66 41.28
CA GLU A 123 42.79 10.69 41.72
C GLU A 123 43.60 11.68 40.88
N GLY A 124 43.52 11.62 39.55
CA GLY A 124 44.26 12.51 38.67
C GLY A 124 43.96 14.00 38.89
N TRP A 125 42.69 14.37 39.10
CA TRP A 125 42.31 15.74 39.43
C TRP A 125 42.66 16.13 40.87
N SER A 126 42.64 15.19 41.81
CA SER A 126 43.10 15.42 43.19
C SER A 126 44.61 15.68 43.23
N ASP A 127 45.39 14.97 42.42
CA ASP A 127 46.83 15.19 42.28
C ASP A 127 47.10 16.56 41.67
N PHE A 128 46.38 16.92 40.60
CA PHE A 128 46.45 18.24 39.98
C PHE A 128 46.13 19.36 41.00
N LYS A 129 45.11 19.14 41.84
CA LYS A 129 44.76 20.07 42.92
C LYS A 129 45.89 20.25 43.93
N SER A 130 46.55 19.16 44.31
CA SER A 130 47.69 19.18 45.23
C SER A 130 48.87 19.97 44.65
N GLU A 131 49.20 19.76 43.37
CA GLU A 131 50.21 20.54 42.64
C GLU A 131 49.82 22.04 42.57
N LEU A 132 48.55 22.35 42.35
CA LEU A 132 48.05 23.73 42.33
C LEU A 132 48.19 24.41 43.71
N ASP A 133 47.92 23.69 44.79
CA ASP A 133 48.08 24.20 46.16
C ASP A 133 49.56 24.40 46.52
N SER A 134 50.43 23.50 46.05
CA SER A 134 51.89 23.64 46.14
C SER A 134 52.35 24.91 45.41
N TYR A 135 51.91 25.10 44.16
CA TYR A 135 52.19 26.30 43.38
C TYR A 135 51.71 27.56 44.10
N ASN A 136 50.49 27.59 44.65
CA ASN A 136 49.98 28.76 45.38
C ASN A 136 50.89 29.11 46.56
N THR A 137 51.27 28.09 47.35
CA THR A 137 52.18 28.29 48.49
C THR A 137 53.56 28.80 48.04
N MET A 138 54.09 28.28 46.93
CA MET A 138 55.35 28.75 46.35
C MET A 138 55.25 30.17 45.80
N HIS A 139 54.09 30.54 45.26
CA HIS A 139 53.80 31.89 44.75
C HIS A 139 53.76 32.90 45.90
N ASP A 140 53.07 32.58 46.99
CA ASP A 140 53.04 33.42 48.20
C ASP A 140 54.45 33.65 48.74
N ARG A 141 55.26 32.58 48.84
CA ARG A 141 56.67 32.69 49.25
C ARG A 141 57.51 33.56 48.30
N TYR A 142 57.27 33.47 47.00
CA TYR A 142 57.93 34.33 46.00
C TYR A 142 57.51 35.79 46.18
N GLY A 143 56.23 36.06 46.42
CA GLY A 143 55.70 37.39 46.72
C GLY A 143 56.36 38.00 47.96
N ASP A 144 56.41 37.25 49.07
CA ASP A 144 57.02 37.70 50.33
C ASP A 144 58.51 38.04 50.17
N LYS A 145 59.27 37.16 49.50
CA LYS A 145 60.69 37.39 49.18
C LYS A 145 60.87 38.62 48.28
N SER A 146 59.99 38.82 47.30
CA SER A 146 60.01 39.98 46.42
C SER A 146 59.75 41.28 47.20
N GLN A 147 58.78 41.30 48.11
CA GLN A 147 58.51 42.44 48.98
C GLN A 147 59.67 42.73 49.94
N GLN A 148 60.33 41.69 50.46
CA GLN A 148 61.54 41.85 51.26
C GLN A 148 62.66 42.52 50.45
N ALA A 149 62.92 42.05 49.23
CA ALA A 149 63.92 42.65 48.35
C ALA A 149 63.59 44.11 48.02
N PHE A 150 62.34 44.43 47.65
CA PHE A 150 61.91 45.82 47.43
C PHE A 150 62.14 46.70 48.66
N ARG A 151 61.84 46.21 49.87
CA ARG A 151 62.07 46.97 51.13
C ARG A 151 63.55 47.24 51.37
N LEU A 152 64.42 46.26 51.17
CA LEU A 152 65.86 46.40 51.41
C LEU A 152 66.51 47.39 50.43
N ILE A 153 66.05 47.43 49.18
CA ILE A 153 66.49 48.43 48.19
C ILE A 153 66.05 49.84 48.63
N VAL A 154 64.81 50.01 49.08
CA VAL A 154 64.30 51.32 49.57
C VAL A 154 65.03 51.77 50.84
N SER A 155 65.38 50.85 51.73
CA SER A 155 66.14 51.11 52.97
C SER A 155 67.64 51.33 52.74
N ASN A 156 68.11 51.36 51.49
CA ASN A 156 69.51 51.56 51.11
C ASN A 156 70.48 50.54 51.73
N GLN A 157 70.10 49.26 51.75
CA GLN A 157 70.92 48.15 52.25
C GLN A 157 71.33 47.23 51.09
N PRO A 158 72.32 47.60 50.27
CA PRO A 158 72.62 46.93 49.00
C PRO A 158 73.01 45.46 49.16
N ASP A 159 73.90 45.11 50.09
CA ASP A 159 74.35 43.73 50.30
C ASP A 159 73.20 42.81 50.73
N GLN A 160 72.30 43.31 51.59
CA GLN A 160 71.12 42.55 52.01
C GLN A 160 70.09 42.45 50.89
N ALA A 161 69.93 43.52 50.09
CA ALA A 161 69.04 43.53 48.93
C ALA A 161 69.49 42.54 47.85
N GLU A 162 70.80 42.39 47.64
CA GLU A 162 71.39 41.41 46.71
C GLU A 162 71.12 39.98 47.19
N LEU A 163 71.42 39.65 48.45
CA LEU A 163 71.08 38.34 49.03
C LEU A 163 69.58 38.04 48.98
N ALA A 164 68.72 39.05 49.20
CA ALA A 164 67.28 38.89 49.08
C ALA A 164 66.84 38.64 47.62
N ALA A 165 67.46 39.32 46.66
CA ALA A 165 67.22 39.11 45.24
C ALA A 165 67.69 37.71 44.77
N GLU A 166 68.81 37.21 45.28
CA GLU A 166 69.27 35.83 45.02
C GLU A 166 68.26 34.80 45.53
N ARG A 167 67.83 34.90 46.79
CA ARG A 167 66.81 34.01 47.38
C ARG A 167 65.46 34.08 46.66
N MET A 168 65.12 35.27 46.15
CA MET A 168 63.93 35.50 45.33
C MET A 168 64.07 34.79 43.97
N GLN A 169 65.26 34.87 43.35
CA GLN A 169 65.56 34.22 42.08
C GLN A 169 65.56 32.69 42.19
N GLU A 170 66.07 32.11 43.29
CA GLU A 170 65.93 30.68 43.59
C GLU A 170 64.44 30.28 43.67
N SER A 171 63.65 31.02 44.45
CA SER A 171 62.20 30.81 44.60
C SER A 171 61.46 30.90 43.27
N ARG A 172 61.90 31.79 42.38
CA ARG A 172 61.34 31.97 41.04
C ARG A 172 61.60 30.75 40.16
N GLU A 173 62.80 30.19 40.18
CA GLU A 173 63.13 29.02 39.37
C GLU A 173 62.37 27.78 39.84
N GLU A 174 62.20 27.60 41.16
CA GLU A 174 61.31 26.57 41.71
C GLU A 174 59.85 26.79 41.25
N LEU A 175 59.30 28.00 41.41
CA LEU A 175 57.92 28.33 41.04
C LEU A 175 57.67 28.13 39.53
N LYS A 176 58.64 28.49 38.70
CA LYS A 176 58.61 28.30 37.24
C LYS A 176 58.68 26.82 36.86
N ALA A 177 59.42 26.00 37.59
CA ALA A 177 59.42 24.55 37.39
C ALA A 177 58.05 23.95 37.72
N GLU A 178 57.44 24.35 38.83
CA GLU A 178 56.10 23.91 39.24
C GLU A 178 55.03 24.32 38.22
N MET A 179 55.03 25.59 37.78
CA MET A 179 54.13 26.09 36.73
C MET A 179 54.25 25.27 35.43
N ARG A 180 55.49 24.95 35.01
CA ARG A 180 55.71 24.11 33.82
C ARG A 180 55.16 22.71 33.99
N SER A 181 55.28 22.12 35.18
CA SER A 181 54.70 20.81 35.49
C SER A 181 53.18 20.84 35.38
N LEU A 182 52.56 21.82 36.04
CA LEU A 182 51.11 22.05 36.01
C LEU A 182 50.59 22.24 34.59
N LEU A 183 51.19 23.13 33.80
CA LEU A 183 50.78 23.38 32.41
C LEU A 183 50.92 22.14 31.54
N ARG A 184 52.00 21.37 31.69
CA ARG A 184 52.17 20.09 30.97
C ARG A 184 51.08 19.08 31.35
N ARG A 185 50.70 19.02 32.63
CA ARG A 185 49.63 18.15 33.09
C ARG A 185 48.28 18.57 32.53
N ALA A 186 47.96 19.87 32.55
CA ALA A 186 46.73 20.41 31.95
C ALA A 186 46.64 20.13 30.44
N ILE A 187 47.74 20.34 29.70
CA ILE A 187 47.82 20.04 28.27
C ILE A 187 47.65 18.54 28.02
N THR A 188 48.30 17.67 28.80
CA THR A 188 48.17 16.21 28.67
C THR A 188 46.72 15.76 28.93
N LEU A 189 46.05 16.31 29.95
CA LEU A 189 44.64 16.03 30.22
C LEU A 189 43.76 16.43 29.04
N SER A 190 43.97 17.63 28.48
CA SER A 190 43.24 18.11 27.30
C SER A 190 43.49 17.27 26.05
N GLN A 191 44.75 16.86 25.81
CA GLN A 191 45.11 15.98 24.71
C GLN A 191 44.45 14.60 24.84
N ASN A 192 44.39 14.05 26.05
CA ASN A 192 43.69 12.80 26.32
C ASN A 192 42.19 12.94 26.07
N SER A 193 41.55 14.02 26.53
CA SER A 193 40.15 14.33 26.21
C SER A 193 39.92 14.41 24.69
N ALA A 194 40.79 15.10 23.96
CA ALA A 194 40.70 15.24 22.50
C ALA A 194 40.90 13.91 21.76
N ASN A 195 41.84 13.07 22.20
CA ASN A 195 42.06 11.75 21.62
C ASN A 195 40.87 10.82 21.87
N ILE A 196 40.30 10.83 23.08
CA ILE A 196 39.08 10.08 23.41
C ILE A 196 37.93 10.53 22.50
N ALA A 197 37.72 11.84 22.36
CA ALA A 197 36.69 12.39 21.48
C ALA A 197 36.89 11.96 20.01
N LYS A 198 38.14 11.94 19.53
CA LYS A 198 38.46 11.49 18.17
C LYS A 198 38.25 9.99 17.96
N GLU A 199 38.65 9.15 18.92
CA GLU A 199 38.42 7.70 18.86
C GLU A 199 36.92 7.38 18.91
N ASN A 200 36.19 8.03 19.80
CA ASN A 200 34.75 7.89 19.93
C ASN A 200 34.03 8.42 18.69
N GLN A 201 34.51 9.50 18.05
CA GLN A 201 33.98 9.98 16.77
C GLN A 201 33.99 8.88 15.70
N GLN A 202 35.10 8.15 15.54
CA GLN A 202 35.18 7.08 14.55
C GLN A 202 34.25 5.91 14.89
N ARG A 203 34.14 5.56 16.19
CA ARG A 203 33.20 4.54 16.67
C ARG A 203 31.75 4.96 16.41
N THR A 204 31.38 6.19 16.72
CA THR A 204 30.07 6.77 16.46
C THR A 204 29.73 6.72 14.98
N ILE A 205 30.65 7.12 14.09
CA ILE A 205 30.45 7.01 12.63
C ILE A 205 30.16 5.56 12.23
N ASN A 206 30.95 4.60 12.72
CA ASN A 206 30.75 3.18 12.39
C ASN A 206 29.41 2.65 12.91
N ILE A 207 29.01 3.00 14.13
CA ILE A 207 27.72 2.59 14.72
C ILE A 207 26.56 3.17 13.90
N VAL A 208 26.62 4.45 13.55
CA VAL A 208 25.59 5.11 12.73
C VAL A 208 25.50 4.47 11.34
N LEU A 209 26.64 4.18 10.70
CA LEU A 209 26.66 3.50 9.39
C LEU A 209 26.07 2.09 9.47
N ILE A 210 26.44 1.28 10.46
CA ILE A 210 25.90 -0.07 10.65
C ILE A 210 24.38 -0.01 10.91
N ALA A 211 23.93 0.88 11.80
CA ALA A 211 22.51 1.07 12.09
C ALA A 211 21.73 1.46 10.82
N PHE A 212 22.29 2.36 10.01
CA PHE A 212 21.68 2.80 8.75
C PHE A 212 21.56 1.66 7.73
N ILE A 213 22.62 0.87 7.53
CA ILE A 213 22.60 -0.31 6.64
C ILE A 213 21.56 -1.33 7.12
N LEU A 214 21.49 -1.61 8.42
CA LEU A 214 20.50 -2.53 8.98
C LEU A 214 19.06 -2.03 8.80
N ILE A 215 18.81 -0.74 9.00
CA ILE A 215 17.49 -0.13 8.80
C ILE A 215 17.06 -0.22 7.33
N ILE A 216 17.97 0.11 6.39
CA ILE A 216 17.70 -0.03 4.96
C ILE A 216 17.43 -1.49 4.61
N GLY A 217 18.28 -2.42 5.07
CA GLY A 217 18.15 -3.85 4.80
C GLY A 217 16.83 -4.41 5.34
N ALA A 218 16.45 -4.05 6.56
CA ALA A 218 15.19 -4.47 7.16
C ALA A 218 13.97 -3.89 6.42
N THR A 219 14.02 -2.61 6.04
CA THR A 219 12.92 -1.95 5.30
C THR A 219 12.75 -2.54 3.90
N LEU A 220 13.84 -2.74 3.17
CA LEU A 220 13.81 -3.39 1.85
C LEU A 220 13.35 -4.85 1.96
N GLY A 221 13.87 -5.60 2.94
CA GLY A 221 13.49 -7.00 3.16
C GLY A 221 11.99 -7.15 3.46
N PHE A 222 11.46 -6.32 4.35
CA PHE A 222 10.03 -6.31 4.67
C PHE A 222 9.17 -5.86 3.47
N GLY A 223 9.63 -4.86 2.71
CA GLY A 223 8.96 -4.41 1.50
C GLY A 223 8.88 -5.48 0.41
N ILE A 224 9.98 -6.19 0.16
CA ILE A 224 10.03 -7.31 -0.79
C ILE A 224 9.10 -8.43 -0.31
N PHE A 225 9.09 -8.75 0.98
CA PHE A 225 8.22 -9.79 1.55
C PHE A 225 6.73 -9.47 1.33
N VAL A 226 6.28 -8.26 1.68
CA VAL A 226 4.89 -7.83 1.50
C VAL A 226 4.51 -7.81 0.02
N THR A 227 5.40 -7.32 -0.84
CA THR A 227 5.15 -7.24 -2.29
C THR A 227 5.00 -8.63 -2.91
N ARG A 228 5.90 -9.58 -2.59
CA ARG A 228 5.82 -10.96 -3.10
C ARG A 228 4.52 -11.64 -2.68
N ASP A 229 4.08 -11.45 -1.44
CA ASP A 229 2.84 -12.05 -0.95
C ASP A 229 1.59 -11.52 -1.69
N ILE A 230 1.55 -10.21 -1.95
CA ILE A 230 0.46 -9.59 -2.74
C ILE A 230 0.49 -10.05 -4.20
N VAL A 231 1.65 -9.97 -4.86
CA VAL A 231 1.80 -10.34 -6.27
C VAL A 231 1.49 -11.81 -6.52
N ASN A 232 2.00 -12.73 -5.68
CA ASN A 232 1.73 -14.15 -5.82
C ASN A 232 0.22 -14.46 -5.69
N SER A 233 -0.47 -13.77 -4.78
CA SER A 233 -1.90 -13.97 -4.57
C SER A 233 -2.74 -13.39 -5.71
N LEU A 234 -2.31 -12.27 -6.31
CA LEU A 234 -2.93 -11.69 -7.49
C LEU A 234 -2.72 -12.55 -8.75
N ASN A 235 -1.52 -13.09 -8.94
CA ASN A 235 -1.23 -13.97 -10.08
C ASN A 235 -2.16 -15.19 -10.11
N LYS A 236 -2.46 -15.80 -8.95
CA LYS A 236 -3.46 -16.88 -8.87
C LYS A 236 -4.84 -16.47 -9.40
N ALA A 237 -5.28 -15.24 -9.12
CA ALA A 237 -6.56 -14.74 -9.63
C ALA A 237 -6.51 -14.51 -11.14
N VAL A 238 -5.37 -14.04 -11.66
CA VAL A 238 -5.11 -13.90 -13.10
C VAL A 238 -5.15 -15.25 -13.79
N ASP A 239 -4.44 -16.26 -13.26
CA ASP A 239 -4.40 -17.62 -13.81
C ASP A 239 -5.82 -18.23 -13.92
N ILE A 240 -6.65 -18.06 -12.88
CA ILE A 240 -8.05 -18.52 -12.89
C ILE A 240 -8.86 -17.79 -13.96
N ALA A 241 -8.71 -16.48 -14.08
CA ALA A 241 -9.43 -15.70 -15.08
C ALA A 241 -9.00 -16.11 -16.51
N GLU A 242 -7.72 -16.42 -16.71
CA GLU A 242 -7.19 -16.91 -17.98
C GLU A 242 -7.78 -18.28 -18.35
N GLU A 243 -7.82 -19.24 -17.41
CA GLU A 243 -8.47 -20.54 -17.61
C GLU A 243 -9.96 -20.40 -17.97
N VAL A 244 -10.69 -19.54 -17.26
CA VAL A 244 -12.11 -19.26 -17.55
C VAL A 244 -12.27 -18.62 -18.93
N SER A 245 -11.38 -17.69 -19.29
CA SER A 245 -11.41 -17.04 -20.61
C SER A 245 -11.11 -18.02 -21.76
N ALA A 246 -10.29 -19.04 -21.50
CA ALA A 246 -10.02 -20.14 -22.43
C ALA A 246 -11.17 -21.17 -22.50
N GLY A 247 -12.23 -21.01 -21.72
CA GLY A 247 -13.40 -21.89 -21.68
C GLY A 247 -13.26 -23.09 -20.71
N ASN A 248 -12.16 -23.17 -19.95
CA ASN A 248 -12.00 -24.20 -18.93
C ASN A 248 -12.70 -23.80 -17.63
N LEU A 249 -13.95 -24.25 -17.47
CA LEU A 249 -14.76 -24.01 -16.25
C LEU A 249 -14.62 -25.11 -15.20
N SER A 250 -13.65 -26.03 -15.36
CA SER A 250 -13.38 -27.12 -14.41
C SER A 250 -12.35 -26.72 -13.34
N THR A 251 -11.72 -25.55 -13.50
CA THR A 251 -10.69 -25.04 -12.57
C THR A 251 -11.25 -24.82 -11.17
N LYS A 252 -10.62 -25.45 -10.18
CA LYS A 252 -11.02 -25.35 -8.78
C LYS A 252 -10.52 -24.03 -8.18
N VAL A 253 -11.44 -23.12 -7.88
CA VAL A 253 -11.11 -21.86 -7.21
C VAL A 253 -11.03 -22.07 -5.71
N GLU A 254 -9.80 -22.12 -5.17
CA GLU A 254 -9.55 -22.21 -3.73
C GLU A 254 -9.38 -20.82 -3.11
N ILE A 255 -10.22 -20.52 -2.11
CA ILE A 255 -10.19 -19.26 -1.38
C ILE A 255 -9.29 -19.44 -0.17
N THR A 256 -8.04 -18.96 -0.25
CA THR A 256 -7.04 -19.12 0.82
C THR A 256 -6.97 -17.94 1.79
N SER A 257 -7.77 -16.90 1.58
CA SER A 257 -7.76 -15.68 2.41
C SER A 257 -9.16 -15.10 2.59
N THR A 258 -9.35 -14.28 3.62
CA THR A 258 -10.59 -13.55 3.94
C THR A 258 -10.49 -12.04 3.66
N ASP A 259 -9.38 -11.60 3.07
CA ASP A 259 -9.15 -10.20 2.68
C ASP A 259 -9.69 -9.88 1.28
N GLU A 260 -9.31 -8.72 0.71
CA GLU A 260 -9.75 -8.28 -0.61
C GLU A 260 -9.41 -9.29 -1.71
N ILE A 261 -8.27 -10.00 -1.61
CA ILE A 261 -7.92 -11.06 -2.57
C ILE A 261 -8.84 -12.26 -2.39
N GLY A 262 -9.16 -12.61 -1.13
CA GLY A 262 -10.18 -13.61 -0.83
C GLY A 262 -11.55 -13.30 -1.44
N GLN A 263 -11.97 -12.03 -1.33
CA GLN A 263 -13.22 -11.56 -1.92
C GLN A 263 -13.19 -11.61 -3.46
N LEU A 264 -12.07 -11.21 -4.08
CA LEU A 264 -11.87 -11.33 -5.53
C LEU A 264 -11.98 -12.79 -5.99
N LEU A 265 -11.29 -13.71 -5.31
CA LEU A 265 -11.36 -15.15 -5.62
C LEU A 265 -12.78 -15.71 -5.41
N ALA A 266 -13.50 -15.26 -4.37
CA ALA A 266 -14.89 -15.66 -4.16
C ALA A 266 -15.83 -15.18 -5.29
N SER A 267 -15.62 -13.95 -5.77
CA SER A 267 -16.36 -13.42 -6.93
C SER A 267 -16.05 -14.19 -8.22
N LEU A 268 -14.77 -14.50 -8.47
CA LEU A 268 -14.36 -15.34 -9.61
C LEU A 268 -14.98 -16.73 -9.52
N LYS A 269 -14.96 -17.37 -8.35
CA LYS A 269 -15.61 -18.67 -8.14
C LYS A 269 -17.09 -18.65 -8.52
N LYS A 270 -17.83 -17.65 -8.02
CA LYS A 270 -19.26 -17.49 -8.32
C LYS A 270 -19.51 -17.24 -9.81
N MET A 271 -18.62 -16.49 -10.48
CA MET A 271 -18.68 -16.29 -11.93
C MET A 271 -18.50 -17.62 -12.68
N THR A 272 -17.49 -18.42 -12.33
CA THR A 272 -17.25 -19.74 -12.92
C THR A 272 -18.44 -20.69 -12.73
N GLU A 273 -19.02 -20.74 -11.52
CA GLU A 273 -20.22 -21.55 -11.23
C GLU A 273 -21.42 -21.13 -12.08
N ASN A 274 -21.66 -19.83 -12.22
CA ASN A 274 -22.75 -19.30 -13.05
C ASN A 274 -22.55 -19.61 -14.53
N LEU A 275 -21.32 -19.45 -15.05
CA LEU A 275 -20.99 -19.79 -16.43
C LEU A 275 -21.17 -21.29 -16.69
N ASN A 276 -20.74 -22.16 -15.75
CA ASN A 276 -20.89 -23.60 -15.87
C ASN A 276 -22.37 -24.00 -15.88
N SER A 277 -23.19 -23.41 -15.01
CA SER A 277 -24.64 -23.60 -15.01
C SER A 277 -25.30 -23.16 -16.32
N LEU A 278 -24.84 -22.05 -16.90
CA LEU A 278 -25.36 -21.56 -18.18
C LEU A 278 -25.02 -22.51 -19.32
N ILE A 279 -23.78 -23.01 -19.40
CA ILE A 279 -23.36 -24.02 -20.39
C ILE A 279 -24.19 -25.31 -20.24
N TYR A 280 -24.41 -25.78 -19.00
CA TYR A 280 -25.24 -26.96 -18.74
C TYR A 280 -26.68 -26.78 -19.23
N LYS A 281 -27.29 -25.61 -18.98
CA LYS A 281 -28.64 -25.28 -19.48
C LYS A 281 -28.68 -25.25 -21.01
N VAL A 282 -27.69 -24.64 -21.66
CA VAL A 282 -27.58 -24.62 -23.13
C VAL A 282 -27.48 -26.03 -23.68
N GLN A 283 -26.70 -26.92 -23.05
CA GLN A 283 -26.58 -28.32 -23.46
C GLN A 283 -27.92 -29.07 -23.31
N GLN A 284 -28.64 -28.89 -22.20
CA GLN A 284 -29.97 -29.48 -22.02
C GLN A 284 -30.97 -28.99 -23.07
N SER A 285 -30.99 -27.68 -23.35
CA SER A 285 -31.83 -27.11 -24.40
C SER A 285 -31.48 -27.67 -25.78
N GLY A 286 -30.20 -27.90 -26.08
CA GLY A 286 -29.75 -28.55 -27.30
C GLY A 286 -30.23 -30.01 -27.45
N ILE A 287 -30.19 -30.78 -26.36
CA ILE A 287 -30.75 -32.15 -26.33
C ILE A 287 -32.26 -32.13 -26.56
N GLN A 288 -32.97 -31.22 -25.88
CA GLN A 288 -34.42 -31.08 -26.04
C GLN A 288 -34.80 -30.67 -27.46
N MET A 289 -34.08 -29.70 -28.05
CA MET A 289 -34.23 -29.30 -29.45
C MET A 289 -34.04 -30.50 -30.39
N THR A 290 -32.98 -31.29 -30.18
CA THR A 290 -32.66 -32.47 -31.01
C THR A 290 -33.79 -33.51 -30.95
N SER A 291 -34.32 -33.77 -29.75
CA SER A 291 -35.47 -34.66 -29.53
C SER A 291 -36.72 -34.14 -30.26
N SER A 292 -37.05 -32.85 -30.09
CA SER A 292 -38.18 -32.22 -30.79
C SER A 292 -38.03 -32.28 -32.31
N THR A 293 -36.83 -32.03 -32.85
CA THR A 293 -36.60 -32.15 -34.30
C THR A 293 -36.76 -33.59 -34.80
N THR A 294 -36.37 -34.58 -33.99
CA THR A 294 -36.58 -36.00 -34.31
C THR A 294 -38.06 -36.36 -34.33
N GLN A 295 -38.83 -35.86 -33.36
CA GLN A 295 -40.28 -36.05 -33.31
C GLN A 295 -40.99 -35.37 -34.48
N ILE A 296 -40.58 -34.14 -34.85
CA ILE A 296 -41.10 -33.45 -36.04
C ILE A 296 -40.82 -34.26 -37.30
N ALA A 297 -39.62 -34.81 -37.46
CA ALA A 297 -39.28 -35.65 -38.60
C ALA A 297 -40.16 -36.91 -38.68
N ALA A 298 -40.41 -37.56 -37.54
CA ALA A 298 -41.33 -38.70 -37.46
C ALA A 298 -42.78 -38.33 -37.80
N SER A 299 -43.29 -37.21 -37.26
CA SER A 299 -44.61 -36.68 -37.61
C SER A 299 -44.71 -36.31 -39.09
N GLY A 300 -43.64 -35.76 -39.68
CA GLY A 300 -43.55 -35.49 -41.11
C GLY A 300 -43.68 -36.76 -41.95
N LYS A 301 -43.03 -37.85 -41.54
CA LYS A 301 -43.16 -39.17 -42.19
C LYS A 301 -44.56 -39.75 -42.08
N GLN A 302 -45.20 -39.62 -40.92
CA GLN A 302 -46.58 -40.05 -40.74
C GLN A 302 -47.54 -39.23 -41.61
N LEU A 303 -47.35 -37.91 -41.69
CA LEU A 303 -48.15 -37.02 -42.54
C LEU A 303 -48.00 -37.39 -44.02
N GLU A 304 -46.80 -37.73 -44.48
CA GLU A 304 -46.54 -38.22 -45.84
C GLU A 304 -47.35 -39.50 -46.15
N ALA A 305 -47.41 -40.44 -45.20
CA ALA A 305 -48.22 -41.65 -45.33
C ALA A 305 -49.73 -41.34 -45.38
N THR A 306 -50.23 -40.50 -44.47
CA THR A 306 -51.64 -40.07 -44.46
C THR A 306 -52.02 -39.32 -45.75
N MET A 307 -51.14 -38.48 -46.28
CA MET A 307 -51.37 -37.80 -47.56
C MET A 307 -51.47 -38.80 -48.72
N THR A 308 -50.70 -39.90 -48.68
CA THR A 308 -50.78 -40.97 -49.67
C THR A 308 -52.13 -41.69 -49.62
N GLU A 309 -52.63 -42.00 -48.42
CA GLU A 309 -53.98 -42.57 -48.23
C GLU A 309 -55.08 -41.60 -48.68
N GLN A 310 -54.96 -40.32 -48.35
CA GLN A 310 -55.91 -39.29 -48.74
C GLN A 310 -55.97 -39.12 -50.26
N LEU A 311 -54.82 -39.18 -50.95
CA LEU A 311 -54.77 -39.16 -52.41
C LEU A 311 -55.48 -40.38 -53.01
N ALA A 312 -55.29 -41.57 -52.44
CA ALA A 312 -55.99 -42.78 -52.87
C ALA A 312 -57.51 -42.64 -52.70
N SER A 313 -57.98 -42.18 -51.53
CA SER A 313 -59.40 -41.93 -51.29
C SER A 313 -59.97 -40.86 -52.23
N THR A 314 -59.21 -39.81 -52.53
CA THR A 314 -59.64 -38.77 -53.50
C THR A 314 -59.79 -39.32 -54.91
N ASN A 315 -58.89 -40.24 -55.33
CA ASN A 315 -59.02 -40.94 -56.61
C ASN A 315 -60.25 -41.85 -56.65
N GLU A 316 -60.56 -42.53 -55.53
CA GLU A 316 -61.76 -43.36 -55.39
C GLU A 316 -63.05 -42.53 -55.46
N VAL A 317 -63.08 -41.37 -54.77
CA VAL A 317 -64.18 -40.40 -54.87
C VAL A 317 -64.37 -39.91 -56.30
N THR A 318 -63.27 -39.61 -57.00
CA THR A 318 -63.31 -39.19 -58.41
C THR A 318 -63.88 -40.30 -59.30
N THR A 319 -63.48 -41.55 -59.07
CA THR A 319 -63.99 -42.73 -59.80
C THR A 319 -65.49 -42.92 -59.53
N THR A 320 -65.90 -42.84 -58.26
CA THR A 320 -67.31 -42.94 -57.85
C THR A 320 -68.14 -41.82 -58.48
N ALA A 321 -67.62 -40.59 -58.51
CA ALA A 321 -68.28 -39.46 -59.16
C ALA A 321 -68.47 -39.70 -60.68
N GLN A 322 -67.49 -40.34 -61.34
CA GLN A 322 -67.61 -40.72 -62.75
C GLN A 322 -68.68 -41.80 -62.96
N GLU A 323 -68.76 -42.80 -62.08
CA GLU A 323 -69.81 -43.82 -62.12
C GLU A 323 -71.21 -43.23 -61.87
N ILE A 324 -71.35 -42.31 -60.90
CA ILE A 324 -72.60 -41.58 -60.65
C ILE A 324 -73.01 -40.76 -61.88
N ALA A 325 -72.07 -40.08 -62.54
CA ALA A 325 -72.34 -39.33 -63.75
C ALA A 325 -72.82 -40.24 -64.88
N ASN A 326 -72.17 -41.39 -65.09
CA ASN A 326 -72.58 -42.39 -66.08
C ASN A 326 -73.98 -42.94 -65.78
N THR A 327 -74.26 -43.29 -64.53
CA THR A 327 -75.56 -43.81 -64.08
C THR A 327 -76.66 -42.76 -64.23
N SER A 328 -76.37 -41.49 -63.90
CA SER A 328 -77.31 -40.38 -64.12
C SER A 328 -77.60 -40.20 -65.60
N GLY A 329 -76.61 -40.35 -66.48
CA GLY A 329 -76.81 -40.36 -67.93
C GLY A 329 -77.74 -41.49 -68.40
N GLN A 330 -77.54 -42.72 -67.88
CA GLN A 330 -78.44 -43.85 -68.16
C GLN A 330 -79.86 -43.63 -67.63
N LEU A 331 -79.99 -43.00 -66.46
CA LEU A 331 -81.29 -42.67 -65.87
C LEU A 331 -82.05 -41.66 -66.74
N VAL A 332 -81.38 -40.62 -67.25
CA VAL A 332 -81.97 -39.66 -68.20
C VAL A 332 -82.50 -40.39 -69.43
N GLN A 333 -81.70 -41.27 -70.05
CA GLN A 333 -82.13 -42.07 -71.20
C GLN A 333 -83.34 -42.96 -70.89
N THR A 334 -83.37 -43.56 -69.69
CA THR A 334 -84.50 -44.38 -69.23
C THR A 334 -85.76 -43.53 -69.06
N MET A 335 -85.63 -42.32 -68.50
CA MET A 335 -86.75 -41.40 -68.34
C MET A 335 -87.30 -40.90 -69.69
N GLU A 336 -86.44 -40.68 -70.69
CA GLU A 336 -86.86 -40.41 -72.07
C GLU A 336 -87.67 -41.57 -72.66
N GLN A 337 -87.21 -42.81 -72.46
CA GLN A 337 -87.96 -44.01 -72.88
C GLN A 337 -89.31 -44.14 -72.18
N VAL A 338 -89.38 -43.89 -70.86
CA VAL A 338 -90.63 -43.90 -70.09
C VAL A 338 -91.59 -42.82 -70.58
N ALA A 339 -91.09 -41.61 -70.85
CA ALA A 339 -91.90 -40.52 -71.41
C ALA A 339 -92.47 -40.91 -72.78
N GLN A 340 -91.64 -41.48 -73.65
CA GLN A 340 -92.08 -41.96 -74.97
C GLN A 340 -93.13 -43.08 -74.85
N LEU A 341 -92.91 -44.06 -73.96
CA LEU A 341 -93.86 -45.14 -73.73
C LEU A 341 -95.19 -44.62 -73.16
N SER A 342 -95.14 -43.64 -72.26
CA SER A 342 -96.32 -42.97 -71.71
C SER A 342 -97.11 -42.26 -72.81
N GLN A 343 -96.44 -41.60 -73.75
CA GLN A 343 -97.07 -41.00 -74.92
C GLN A 343 -97.76 -42.05 -75.81
N ILE A 344 -97.09 -43.15 -76.13
CA ILE A 344 -97.66 -44.26 -76.92
C ILE A 344 -98.91 -44.84 -76.21
N THR A 345 -98.84 -44.96 -74.88
CA THR A 345 -99.95 -45.48 -74.06
C THR A 345 -101.13 -44.50 -74.07
N ALA A 346 -100.87 -43.19 -73.95
CA ALA A 346 -101.90 -42.16 -74.04
C ALA A 346 -102.58 -42.16 -75.43
N ASP A 347 -101.80 -42.26 -76.50
CA ASP A 347 -102.31 -42.38 -77.87
C ASP A 347 -103.18 -43.64 -78.03
N SER A 348 -102.75 -44.79 -77.49
CA SER A 348 -103.52 -46.03 -77.55
C SER A 348 -104.81 -45.95 -76.75
N ALA A 349 -104.78 -45.34 -75.57
CA ALA A 349 -105.99 -45.08 -74.77
C ALA A 349 -106.97 -44.16 -75.50
N SER A 350 -106.47 -43.15 -76.22
CA SER A 350 -107.28 -42.26 -77.07
C SER A 350 -107.96 -43.02 -78.20
N HIS A 351 -107.23 -43.88 -78.93
CA HIS A 351 -107.81 -44.76 -79.95
C HIS A 351 -108.86 -45.70 -79.36
N GLY A 352 -108.59 -46.33 -78.21
CA GLY A 352 -109.55 -47.20 -77.52
C GLY A 352 -110.82 -46.45 -77.11
N GLN A 353 -110.71 -45.20 -76.66
CA GLN A 353 -111.87 -44.35 -76.38
C GLN A 353 -112.69 -44.08 -77.65
N GLN A 354 -112.04 -43.89 -78.79
CA GLN A 354 -112.70 -43.68 -80.08
C GLN A 354 -113.45 -44.93 -80.56
N ASP A 355 -112.87 -46.12 -80.37
CA ASP A 355 -113.53 -47.40 -80.66
C ASP A 355 -114.73 -47.63 -79.73
N LEU A 356 -114.63 -47.28 -78.45
CA LEU A 356 -115.78 -47.33 -77.53
C LEU A 356 -116.91 -46.39 -77.96
N MET A 357 -116.61 -45.18 -78.46
CA MET A 357 -117.62 -44.26 -79.02
C MET A 357 -118.31 -44.84 -80.28
N ARG A 358 -117.54 -45.51 -81.16
CA ARG A 358 -118.12 -46.25 -82.30
C ARG A 358 -119.01 -47.40 -81.84
N MET A 359 -118.60 -48.12 -80.81
CA MET A 359 -119.38 -49.21 -80.23
C MET A 359 -120.68 -48.69 -79.59
N GLU A 360 -120.64 -47.55 -78.89
CA GLU A 360 -121.83 -46.88 -78.35
C GLU A 360 -122.82 -46.49 -79.47
N THR A 361 -122.31 -45.93 -80.56
CA THR A 361 -123.12 -45.57 -81.74
C THR A 361 -123.79 -46.81 -82.34
N THR A 362 -123.04 -47.91 -82.45
CA THR A 362 -123.56 -49.20 -82.93
C THR A 362 -124.63 -49.77 -82.00
N MET A 363 -124.42 -49.69 -80.68
CA MET A 363 -125.41 -50.11 -79.68
C MET A 363 -126.70 -49.28 -79.74
N ARG A 364 -126.63 -47.95 -79.99
CA ARG A 364 -127.83 -47.13 -80.23
C ARG A 364 -128.58 -47.54 -81.49
N HIS A 365 -127.87 -47.83 -82.58
CA HIS A 365 -128.49 -48.36 -83.79
C HIS A 365 -129.18 -49.70 -83.52
N LEU A 366 -128.55 -50.59 -82.74
CA LEU A 366 -129.11 -51.88 -82.35
C LEU A 366 -130.35 -51.72 -81.47
N ALA A 367 -130.33 -50.79 -80.51
CA ALA A 367 -131.48 -50.46 -79.66
C ALA A 367 -132.66 -49.90 -80.48
N ASN A 368 -132.39 -48.99 -81.43
CA ASN A 368 -133.42 -48.45 -82.34
C ASN A 368 -134.00 -49.52 -83.26
N ALA A 369 -133.17 -50.42 -83.79
CA ALA A 369 -133.63 -51.55 -84.60
C ALA A 369 -134.51 -52.51 -83.78
N THR A 370 -134.12 -52.82 -82.54
CA THR A 370 -134.90 -53.68 -81.62
C THR A 370 -136.23 -53.03 -81.25
N SER A 371 -136.26 -51.71 -81.00
CA SER A 371 -137.49 -50.95 -80.75
C SER A 371 -138.41 -50.94 -81.97
N SER A 372 -137.86 -50.78 -83.19
CA SER A 372 -138.64 -50.86 -84.43
C SER A 372 -139.26 -52.24 -84.66
N ILE A 373 -138.53 -53.32 -84.34
CA ILE A 373 -139.03 -54.69 -84.39
C ILE A 373 -140.17 -54.89 -83.38
N SER A 374 -139.99 -54.43 -82.14
CA SER A 374 -141.02 -54.49 -81.10
C SER A 374 -142.28 -53.70 -81.50
N GLY A 375 -142.11 -52.53 -82.11
CA GLY A 375 -143.21 -51.73 -82.65
C GLY A 375 -143.97 -52.44 -83.77
N LYS A 376 -143.28 -53.10 -84.71
CA LYS A 376 -143.95 -53.88 -85.78
C LYS A 376 -144.69 -55.11 -85.23
N LEU A 377 -144.15 -55.78 -84.22
CA LEU A 377 -144.82 -56.91 -83.55
C LEU A 377 -146.09 -56.48 -82.79
N GLY A 378 -146.07 -55.32 -82.14
CA GLY A 378 -147.24 -54.76 -81.46
C GLY A 378 -148.41 -54.51 -82.42
N VAL A 379 -148.14 -53.92 -83.58
CA VAL A 379 -149.17 -53.65 -84.61
C VAL A 379 -149.70 -54.94 -85.25
N MET A 380 -148.89 -56.02 -85.31
CA MET A 380 -149.37 -57.33 -85.77
C MET A 380 -150.31 -57.99 -84.76
N ASN A 381 -150.09 -57.82 -83.45
CA ASN A 381 -150.96 -58.37 -82.42
C ASN A 381 -152.32 -57.65 -82.37
N GLU A 382 -152.34 -56.34 -82.61
CA GLU A 382 -153.58 -55.54 -82.60
C GLU A 382 -154.49 -55.82 -83.80
N LYS A 383 -153.92 -56.28 -84.93
CA LYS A 383 -154.69 -56.69 -86.13
C LYS A 383 -155.21 -58.12 -86.10
N ALA A 384 -154.91 -58.90 -85.05
CA ALA A 384 -155.35 -60.29 -84.91
C ALA A 384 -156.58 -60.45 -83.99
N ASN A 385 -157.18 -59.34 -83.53
CA ASN A 385 -158.51 -59.29 -82.90
C ASN A 385 -159.62 -59.00 -83.92
#